data_AF-A0A2N5Z351-F1
#
_entry.id   AF-A0A2N5Z351-F1
#
_cell.length_a   1.000
_cell.length_b   1.000
_cell.length_c   1.000
_cell.angle_alpha   90.00
_cell.angle_beta   90.00
_cell.angle_gamma   90.00
#
_symmetry.space_group_name_H-M   'P 1'
#
loop_
_entity.id
_entity.type
_entity.pdbx_description
1 polymer ?
#
loop_
_entity_poly.entity_id
_entity_poly.type
_entity_poly.pdbx_seq_one_letter_code
_entity_poly.pdbx_strand_id
1 'polypeptide(L)'
;MFAGTENGVLEFDFNTGERTLHNTSKGLPHNNIKFIYIDSDNHQWVATKSQGIFSLDSNLNYSIESNINFEFTSITEDSDGNIWAATYGDGVFKFEQDSIKYFTTDHGLKSRFCYSIIADDEGKVWIGHKLGMSSINTNTGEIKVYGTEIGISGDCNYNAVLKQKNGVILTGTTDGLVMYDQSKERKTKLAPKLNISEVLFSDKPVNFKKPIQLPYKVYKLNISYVGLSYSNPAGVTYQYMLDGYDLEWSKITNSREVYYPKVEDGNYTFILKACNADGDCVDKPLEFKIIIKPPFWKTWWFIILAILTVAASIYFYIKYRERKQKALQEYLENELTSRTKEVVEQKEMLEVKNRDITDSINYAQRIQQSILPSVTTINENFTGSFVYYQPRDIVSGDFYWYERINDNKFLIVCADSTGH
;
A
#
# COMPACT_ATOMS: atom_id res chain seq x y z
N MET A 1 64.64 -19.58 19.23
CA MET A 1 63.46 -19.27 20.08
C MET A 1 63.10 -17.81 19.89
N PHE A 2 61.82 -17.49 19.86
CA PHE A 2 61.35 -16.11 19.76
C PHE A 2 60.63 -15.71 21.05
N ALA A 3 60.88 -14.50 21.52
CA ALA A 3 60.19 -13.90 22.65
C ALA A 3 59.60 -12.55 22.23
N GLY A 4 58.28 -12.43 22.29
CA GLY A 4 57.59 -11.16 22.12
C GLY A 4 57.77 -10.28 23.35
N THR A 5 58.15 -9.02 23.14
CA THR A 5 58.37 -8.05 24.22
C THR A 5 57.66 -6.73 23.89
N GLU A 6 57.68 -5.78 24.82
CA GLU A 6 57.20 -4.41 24.56
C GLU A 6 58.12 -3.62 23.62
N ASN A 7 59.34 -4.12 23.36
CA ASN A 7 60.37 -3.49 22.53
C ASN A 7 60.68 -4.28 21.24
N GLY A 8 59.76 -5.16 20.81
CA GLY A 8 59.88 -5.96 19.61
C GLY A 8 60.03 -7.45 19.89
N VAL A 9 60.52 -8.19 18.90
CA VAL A 9 60.77 -9.64 18.98
C VAL A 9 62.24 -9.89 19.27
N LEU A 10 62.53 -10.59 20.35
CA LEU A 10 63.86 -11.10 20.64
C LEU A 10 63.98 -12.53 20.11
N GLU A 11 64.89 -12.71 19.17
CA GLU A 11 65.32 -14.01 18.69
C GLU A 11 66.54 -14.46 19.48
N PHE A 12 66.49 -15.69 19.99
CA PHE A 12 67.54 -16.31 20.79
C PHE A 12 67.90 -17.68 20.22
N ASP A 13 69.17 -17.85 19.86
CA ASP A 13 69.74 -19.15 19.52
C ASP A 13 70.40 -19.76 20.77
N PHE A 14 69.85 -20.89 21.23
CA PHE A 14 70.36 -21.59 22.41
C PHE A 14 71.72 -22.26 22.17
N ASN A 15 72.09 -22.56 20.93
CA ASN A 15 73.33 -23.26 20.62
C ASN A 15 74.52 -22.30 20.63
N THR A 16 74.33 -21.09 20.09
CA THR A 16 75.38 -20.08 19.94
C THR A 16 75.33 -19.02 21.05
N GLY A 17 74.18 -18.84 21.69
CA GLY A 17 73.92 -17.77 22.66
C GLY A 17 73.70 -16.39 22.01
N GLU A 18 73.65 -16.33 20.68
CA GLU A 18 73.41 -15.11 19.92
C GLU A 18 71.99 -14.59 20.13
N ARG A 19 71.86 -13.25 20.15
CA ARG A 19 70.59 -12.56 20.37
C ARG A 19 70.36 -11.50 19.32
N THR A 20 69.25 -11.62 18.60
CA THR A 20 68.86 -10.65 17.58
C THR A 20 67.56 -9.99 17.99
N LEU A 21 67.58 -8.65 18.11
CA LEU A 21 66.36 -7.87 18.37
C LEU A 21 65.78 -7.36 17.05
N HIS A 22 64.52 -7.67 16.80
CA HIS A 22 63.70 -7.16 15.70
C HIS A 22 62.70 -6.13 16.28
N ASN A 23 62.70 -4.91 15.77
CA ASN A 23 61.85 -3.81 16.24
C ASN A 23 61.51 -2.86 15.07
N THR A 24 60.85 -1.73 15.34
CA THR A 24 60.45 -0.78 14.30
C THR A 24 61.61 -0.20 13.50
N SER A 25 62.82 -0.09 14.06
CA SER A 25 63.98 0.36 13.28
C SER A 25 64.49 -0.69 12.30
N LYS A 26 64.03 -1.95 12.42
CA LYS A 26 64.32 -3.05 11.50
C LYS A 26 63.12 -3.48 10.64
N GLY A 27 62.05 -2.67 10.62
CA GLY A 27 60.90 -2.89 9.73
C GLY A 27 59.68 -3.54 10.37
N LEU A 28 59.69 -3.87 11.68
CA LEU A 28 58.45 -4.27 12.35
C LEU A 28 57.47 -3.08 12.40
N PRO A 29 56.16 -3.31 12.22
CA PRO A 29 55.18 -2.23 12.24
C PRO A 29 55.00 -1.60 13.61
N HIS A 30 55.21 -2.36 14.70
CA HIS A 30 55.05 -1.88 16.07
C HIS A 30 55.84 -2.73 17.07
N ASN A 31 56.34 -2.11 18.14
CA ASN A 31 57.23 -2.75 19.12
C ASN A 31 56.51 -3.61 20.16
N ASN A 32 55.25 -3.31 20.50
CA ASN A 32 54.51 -4.10 21.50
C ASN A 32 54.00 -5.41 20.89
N ILE A 33 54.71 -6.49 21.13
CA ILE A 33 54.37 -7.81 20.58
C ILE A 33 53.51 -8.59 21.58
N LYS A 34 52.31 -8.95 21.16
CA LYS A 34 51.33 -9.68 22.01
C LYS A 34 51.46 -11.18 21.89
N PHE A 35 51.78 -11.67 20.69
CA PHE A 35 51.86 -13.09 20.40
C PHE A 35 52.74 -13.34 19.17
N ILE A 36 53.35 -14.52 19.12
CA ILE A 36 54.13 -14.99 17.97
C ILE A 36 53.64 -16.40 17.67
N TYR A 37 53.24 -16.63 16.43
CA TYR A 37 52.80 -17.92 15.93
C TYR A 37 53.76 -18.42 14.85
N ILE A 38 54.08 -19.70 14.86
CA ILE A 38 54.90 -20.33 13.82
C ILE A 38 53.96 -21.25 13.05
N ASP A 39 53.77 -20.97 11.76
CA ASP A 39 52.93 -21.79 10.88
C ASP A 39 53.62 -23.08 10.41
N SER A 40 52.89 -23.89 9.65
CA SER A 40 53.38 -25.17 9.12
C SER A 40 54.52 -25.03 8.11
N ASP A 41 54.64 -23.87 7.46
CA ASP A 41 55.71 -23.49 6.54
C ASP A 41 56.91 -22.81 7.25
N ASN A 42 56.92 -22.80 8.58
CA ASN A 42 57.90 -22.15 9.45
C ASN A 42 57.94 -20.62 9.38
N HIS A 43 56.94 -19.93 8.84
CA HIS A 43 56.84 -18.48 8.96
C HIS A 43 56.47 -18.05 10.38
N GLN A 44 57.14 -17.03 10.90
CA GLN A 44 56.89 -16.52 12.24
C GLN A 44 56.00 -15.27 12.19
N TRP A 45 54.70 -15.49 12.35
CA TRP A 45 53.67 -14.47 12.34
C TRP A 45 53.64 -13.72 13.67
N VAL A 46 53.57 -12.39 13.58
CA VAL A 46 53.63 -11.50 14.75
C VAL A 46 52.28 -10.81 14.96
N ALA A 47 51.69 -11.00 16.14
CA ALA A 47 50.50 -10.28 16.58
C ALA A 47 50.92 -8.97 17.27
N THR A 48 50.62 -7.85 16.61
CA THR A 48 50.99 -6.50 17.05
C THR A 48 50.01 -5.48 16.51
N LYS A 49 50.08 -4.23 16.95
CA LYS A 49 49.20 -3.17 16.45
C LYS A 49 49.62 -2.72 15.05
N SER A 50 48.83 -3.03 14.03
CA SER A 50 49.16 -2.70 12.64
C SER A 50 47.95 -2.83 11.69
N GLN A 51 48.14 -2.57 10.40
CA GLN A 51 47.09 -2.72 9.38
C GLN A 51 47.00 -4.17 8.85
N GLY A 52 47.59 -5.16 9.51
CA GLY A 52 47.70 -6.51 8.98
C GLY A 52 48.47 -7.45 9.88
N ILE A 53 48.89 -8.60 9.36
CA ILE A 53 49.83 -9.50 10.04
C ILE A 53 51.12 -9.61 9.25
N PHE A 54 52.23 -9.76 9.98
CA PHE A 54 53.59 -9.66 9.44
C PHE A 54 54.38 -10.91 9.82
N SER A 55 55.08 -11.47 8.84
CA SER A 55 56.08 -12.52 9.07
C SER A 55 57.47 -11.90 9.24
N LEU A 56 58.25 -12.39 10.22
CA LEU A 56 59.59 -11.88 10.51
C LEU A 56 60.62 -12.20 9.42
N ASP A 57 60.55 -13.40 8.83
CA ASP A 57 61.63 -13.95 8.00
C ASP A 57 61.32 -13.91 6.49
N SER A 58 60.05 -14.10 6.12
CA SER A 58 59.68 -14.33 4.71
C SER A 58 59.30 -13.08 3.90
N ASN A 59 59.37 -11.87 4.49
CA ASN A 59 58.77 -10.65 3.92
C ASN A 59 57.28 -10.78 3.55
N LEU A 60 56.61 -11.86 3.96
CA LEU A 60 55.18 -12.08 3.73
C LEU A 60 54.39 -11.24 4.71
N ASN A 61 53.60 -10.33 4.16
CA ASN A 61 52.73 -9.44 4.93
C ASN A 61 51.32 -9.51 4.35
N TYR A 62 50.35 -9.82 5.20
CA TYR A 62 48.95 -9.70 4.84
C TYR A 62 48.44 -8.34 5.29
N SER A 63 48.25 -7.44 4.33
CA SER A 63 47.75 -6.09 4.58
C SER A 63 46.24 -6.02 4.39
N ILE A 64 45.56 -5.38 5.34
CA ILE A 64 44.14 -5.04 5.25
C ILE A 64 44.05 -3.60 4.75
N GLU A 65 43.33 -3.37 3.65
CA GLU A 65 43.08 -2.03 3.15
C GLU A 65 42.18 -1.26 4.14
N SER A 66 42.81 -0.49 5.02
CA SER A 66 42.14 0.24 6.09
C SER A 66 42.95 1.47 6.49
N ASN A 67 42.25 2.52 6.92
CA ASN A 67 42.88 3.73 7.48
C ASN A 67 43.15 3.62 8.99
N ILE A 68 42.82 2.48 9.61
CA ILE A 68 43.00 2.25 11.05
C ILE A 68 43.93 1.06 11.30
N ASN A 69 44.66 1.11 12.41
CA ASN A 69 45.46 0.00 12.90
C ASN A 69 44.61 -0.88 13.81
N PHE A 70 44.64 -2.19 13.57
CA PHE A 70 44.02 -3.21 14.39
C PHE A 70 45.00 -3.68 15.46
N GLU A 71 44.49 -4.00 16.65
CA GLU A 71 45.29 -4.57 17.73
C GLU A 71 45.15 -6.10 17.74
N PHE A 72 46.05 -6.79 17.03
CA PHE A 72 46.06 -8.24 16.97
C PHE A 72 46.54 -8.85 18.28
N THR A 73 45.80 -9.83 18.80
CA THR A 73 46.03 -10.41 20.13
C THR A 73 46.57 -11.84 20.06
N SER A 74 46.17 -12.59 19.03
CA SER A 74 46.49 -14.01 18.89
C SER A 74 46.35 -14.43 17.41
N ILE A 75 47.13 -15.43 16.98
CA ILE A 75 47.19 -15.92 15.59
C ILE A 75 47.22 -17.44 15.61
N THR A 76 46.57 -18.08 14.63
CA THR A 76 46.60 -19.53 14.40
C THR A 76 46.48 -19.83 12.90
N GLU A 77 46.77 -21.06 12.50
CA GLU A 77 46.63 -21.55 11.12
C GLU A 77 45.60 -22.69 11.11
N ASP A 78 44.70 -22.70 10.14
CA ASP A 78 43.75 -23.80 9.95
C ASP A 78 44.33 -24.96 9.14
N SER A 79 43.60 -26.07 9.05
CA SER A 79 44.05 -27.27 8.31
C SER A 79 44.25 -27.05 6.80
N ASP A 80 43.71 -25.96 6.26
CA ASP A 80 43.82 -25.60 4.85
C ASP A 80 44.98 -24.61 4.61
N GLY A 81 45.76 -24.28 5.63
CA GLY A 81 46.88 -23.35 5.57
C GLY A 81 46.48 -21.86 5.61
N ASN A 82 45.21 -21.54 5.89
CA ASN A 82 44.80 -20.15 6.05
C ASN A 82 45.18 -19.63 7.43
N ILE A 83 45.61 -18.37 7.49
CA ILE A 83 45.97 -17.73 8.76
C ILE A 83 44.75 -17.03 9.35
N TRP A 84 44.51 -17.25 10.63
CA TRP A 84 43.45 -16.61 11.40
C TRP A 84 44.05 -15.74 12.49
N ALA A 85 43.54 -14.51 12.63
CA ALA A 85 44.01 -13.57 13.63
C ALA A 85 42.86 -12.95 14.42
N ALA A 86 42.95 -13.02 15.75
CA ALA A 86 42.03 -12.38 16.67
C ALA A 86 42.48 -10.95 16.98
N THR A 87 41.51 -10.06 17.21
CA THR A 87 41.78 -8.65 17.54
C THR A 87 41.07 -8.18 18.81
N TYR A 88 41.67 -7.18 19.45
CA TYR A 88 41.08 -6.46 20.56
C TYR A 88 40.12 -5.37 20.06
N GLY A 89 38.92 -5.77 19.62
CA GLY A 89 37.83 -4.83 19.35
C GLY A 89 37.26 -4.89 17.94
N ASP A 90 37.88 -5.59 17.01
CA ASP A 90 37.47 -5.63 15.59
C ASP A 90 37.06 -7.03 15.12
N GLY A 91 37.01 -8.01 16.05
CA GLY A 91 36.64 -9.38 15.75
C GLY A 91 37.81 -10.24 15.27
N VAL A 92 37.56 -11.06 14.25
CA VAL A 92 38.51 -12.07 13.76
C VAL A 92 38.69 -11.91 12.26
N PHE A 93 39.93 -11.98 11.80
CA PHE A 93 40.28 -11.97 10.38
C PHE A 93 40.77 -13.35 9.96
N LYS A 94 40.31 -13.81 8.80
CA LYS A 94 40.83 -14.98 8.08
C LYS A 94 41.53 -14.48 6.83
N PHE A 95 42.82 -14.76 6.73
CA PHE A 95 43.67 -14.47 5.59
C PHE A 95 43.77 -15.73 4.74
N GLU A 96 43.07 -15.72 3.60
CA GLU A 96 43.17 -16.72 2.55
C GLU A 96 44.20 -16.23 1.50
N GLN A 97 44.58 -17.11 0.58
CA GLN A 97 45.61 -16.78 -0.43
C GLN A 97 45.28 -15.54 -1.26
N ASP A 98 44.00 -15.37 -1.63
CA ASP A 98 43.53 -14.30 -2.52
C ASP A 98 42.51 -13.35 -1.85
N SER A 99 42.09 -13.62 -0.60
CA SER A 99 41.02 -12.85 0.03
C SER A 99 41.14 -12.77 1.55
N ILE A 100 40.57 -11.71 2.13
CA ILE A 100 40.49 -11.54 3.58
C ILE A 100 39.02 -11.54 3.96
N LYS A 101 38.64 -12.48 4.83
CA LYS A 101 37.31 -12.53 5.45
C LYS A 101 37.42 -11.99 6.87
N TYR A 102 36.35 -11.36 7.35
CA TYR A 102 36.29 -10.87 8.72
C TYR A 102 34.98 -11.28 9.37
N PHE A 103 35.04 -11.56 10.66
CA PHE A 103 33.91 -12.03 11.47
C PHE A 103 33.75 -11.11 12.67
N THR A 104 32.52 -10.65 12.89
CA THR A 104 32.15 -9.70 13.96
C THR A 104 30.86 -10.16 14.65
N THR A 105 30.36 -9.38 15.61
CA THR A 105 29.05 -9.61 16.24
C THR A 105 27.91 -9.62 15.24
N ASP A 106 28.04 -8.90 14.12
CA ASP A 106 27.02 -8.85 13.07
C ASP A 106 26.92 -10.18 12.30
N HIS A 107 28.00 -10.97 12.34
CA HIS A 107 28.10 -12.30 11.74
C HIS A 107 27.76 -13.42 12.73
N GLY A 108 27.52 -13.10 14.00
CA GLY A 108 27.18 -14.07 15.04
C GLY A 108 28.26 -14.33 16.09
N LEU A 109 29.43 -13.65 16.05
CA LEU A 109 30.37 -13.71 17.18
C LEU A 109 29.71 -13.17 18.45
N LYS A 110 30.01 -13.78 19.60
CA LYS A 110 29.53 -13.28 20.90
C LYS A 110 30.04 -11.88 21.23
N SER A 111 31.29 -11.59 20.86
CA SER A 111 31.97 -10.34 21.17
C SER A 111 33.06 -10.04 20.14
N ARG A 112 33.32 -8.75 19.91
CA ARG A 112 34.42 -8.27 19.07
C ARG A 112 35.77 -8.19 19.78
N PHE A 113 35.79 -8.32 21.11
CA PHE A 113 37.01 -8.31 21.94
C PHE A 113 37.55 -9.73 22.07
N CYS A 114 38.40 -10.12 21.12
CA CYS A 114 38.95 -11.48 21.01
C CYS A 114 40.36 -11.54 21.62
N TYR A 115 40.60 -12.51 22.49
CA TYR A 115 41.81 -12.61 23.30
C TYR A 115 42.68 -13.83 22.98
N SER A 116 42.07 -14.88 22.46
CA SER A 116 42.74 -16.12 22.09
C SER A 116 42.06 -16.75 20.88
N ILE A 117 42.84 -17.43 20.05
CA ILE A 117 42.34 -18.14 18.87
C ILE A 117 43.11 -19.44 18.68
N ILE A 118 42.43 -20.51 18.29
CA ILE A 118 43.08 -21.80 17.97
C ILE A 118 42.26 -22.58 16.94
N ALA A 119 42.92 -23.14 15.94
CA ALA A 119 42.30 -24.07 15.00
C ALA A 119 42.31 -25.52 15.55
N ASP A 120 41.17 -26.19 15.44
CA ASP A 120 41.03 -27.62 15.72
C ASP A 120 41.28 -28.49 14.49
N ASP A 121 41.37 -29.81 14.72
CA ASP A 121 41.60 -30.80 13.66
C ASP A 121 40.28 -31.19 12.94
N GLU A 122 39.15 -30.61 13.34
CA GLU A 122 37.81 -30.91 12.83
C GLU A 122 37.23 -29.79 11.94
N GLY A 123 38.08 -28.85 11.52
CA GLY A 123 37.69 -27.74 10.65
C GLY A 123 36.89 -26.65 11.37
N LYS A 124 37.19 -26.40 12.65
CA LYS A 124 36.70 -25.23 13.38
C LYS A 124 37.84 -24.42 13.96
N VAL A 125 37.61 -23.13 14.05
CA VAL A 125 38.48 -22.18 14.77
C VAL A 125 37.74 -21.71 16.01
N TRP A 126 38.38 -21.89 17.16
CA TRP A 126 37.87 -21.54 18.48
C TRP A 126 38.43 -20.20 18.91
N ILE A 127 37.56 -19.31 19.37
CA ILE A 127 37.90 -17.94 19.74
C ILE A 127 37.44 -17.66 21.16
N GLY A 128 38.39 -17.38 22.05
CA GLY A 128 38.10 -16.88 23.38
C GLY A 128 37.94 -15.37 23.34
N HIS A 129 36.82 -14.86 23.85
CA HIS A 129 36.53 -13.43 23.89
C HIS A 129 35.90 -13.04 25.22
N LYS A 130 35.52 -11.77 25.33
CA LYS A 130 34.73 -11.27 26.46
C LYS A 130 33.41 -12.07 26.60
N LEU A 131 33.06 -12.48 27.81
CA LEU A 131 31.82 -13.20 28.19
C LEU A 131 31.56 -14.53 27.45
N GLY A 132 32.62 -15.24 27.04
CA GLY A 132 32.48 -16.61 26.52
C GLY A 132 33.49 -16.98 25.44
N MET A 133 33.13 -17.99 24.66
CA MET A 133 33.88 -18.50 23.52
C MET A 133 32.96 -18.62 22.30
N SER A 134 33.51 -18.59 21.09
CA SER A 134 32.80 -18.90 19.85
C SER A 134 33.61 -19.91 19.04
N SER A 135 32.96 -20.75 18.25
CA SER A 135 33.61 -21.57 17.23
C SER A 135 33.11 -21.13 15.85
N ILE A 136 34.02 -20.98 14.89
CA ILE A 136 33.70 -20.71 13.49
C ILE A 136 34.03 -21.98 12.70
N ASN A 137 33.07 -22.49 11.93
CA ASN A 137 33.36 -23.54 10.95
C ASN A 137 34.16 -22.96 9.78
N THR A 138 35.34 -23.53 9.47
CA THR A 138 36.26 -22.97 8.46
C THR A 138 35.70 -23.01 7.04
N ASN A 139 34.83 -23.98 6.76
CA ASN A 139 34.22 -24.20 5.44
C ASN A 139 32.93 -23.39 5.25
N THR A 140 32.02 -23.42 6.23
CA THR A 140 30.70 -22.78 6.10
C THR A 140 30.66 -21.34 6.61
N GLY A 141 31.63 -20.95 7.46
CA GLY A 141 31.60 -19.67 8.18
C GLY A 141 30.55 -19.61 9.29
N GLU A 142 29.87 -20.72 9.58
CA GLU A 142 28.85 -20.79 10.63
C GLU A 142 29.49 -20.56 12.01
N ILE A 143 28.90 -19.65 12.78
CA ILE A 143 29.39 -19.28 14.11
C ILE A 143 28.47 -19.88 15.17
N LYS A 144 29.06 -20.69 16.06
CA LYS A 144 28.41 -21.18 17.27
C LYS A 144 28.99 -20.49 18.50
N VAL A 145 28.11 -20.03 19.39
CA VAL A 145 28.46 -19.25 20.57
C VAL A 145 28.29 -20.09 21.83
N TYR A 146 29.23 -19.91 22.76
CA TYR A 146 29.33 -20.64 24.01
C TYR A 146 29.56 -19.64 25.16
N GLY A 147 28.50 -19.26 25.86
CA GLY A 147 28.56 -18.31 26.97
C GLY A 147 27.93 -18.83 28.25
N THR A 148 27.28 -17.92 28.98
CA THR A 148 26.66 -18.18 30.29
C THR A 148 25.59 -19.26 30.21
N GLU A 149 24.93 -19.42 29.07
CA GLU A 149 23.93 -20.45 28.79
C GLU A 149 24.45 -21.88 28.96
N ILE A 150 25.76 -22.11 28.79
CA ILE A 150 26.40 -23.41 29.02
C ILE A 150 27.36 -23.39 30.21
N GLY A 151 27.29 -22.35 31.05
CA GLY A 151 28.09 -22.24 32.27
C GLY A 151 29.40 -21.47 32.15
N ILE A 152 29.65 -20.74 31.06
CA ILE A 152 30.83 -19.88 30.90
C ILE A 152 30.46 -18.44 31.26
N SER A 153 30.77 -18.02 32.50
CA SER A 153 30.49 -16.66 32.99
C SER A 153 31.66 -15.68 32.86
N GLY A 154 32.89 -16.20 32.89
CA GLY A 154 34.11 -15.39 32.88
C GLY A 154 34.54 -14.94 31.49
N ASP A 155 35.37 -13.89 31.45
CA ASP A 155 36.06 -13.47 30.24
C ASP A 155 37.20 -14.45 29.93
N CYS A 156 37.40 -14.81 28.66
CA CYS A 156 38.58 -15.58 28.29
C CYS A 156 39.86 -14.75 28.51
N ASN A 157 40.96 -15.41 28.88
CA ASN A 157 42.24 -14.74 29.05
C ASN A 157 43.05 -14.75 27.73
N TYR A 158 43.94 -13.76 27.59
CA TYR A 158 44.84 -13.66 26.43
C TYR A 158 45.69 -14.91 26.28
N ASN A 159 45.70 -15.47 25.06
CA ASN A 159 46.50 -16.64 24.69
C ASN A 159 46.31 -17.88 25.60
N ALA A 160 45.29 -17.89 26.45
CA ALA A 160 45.01 -18.96 27.38
C ALA A 160 44.11 -20.01 26.73
N VAL A 161 44.50 -20.53 25.57
CA VAL A 161 43.75 -21.56 24.86
C VAL A 161 44.67 -22.70 24.47
N LEU A 162 44.19 -23.94 24.59
CA LEU A 162 44.94 -25.14 24.29
C LEU A 162 44.04 -26.18 23.66
N LYS A 163 44.48 -26.72 22.52
CA LYS A 163 43.90 -27.91 21.90
C LYS A 163 44.59 -29.16 22.46
N GLN A 164 43.81 -30.07 23.02
CA GLN A 164 44.25 -31.40 23.41
C GLN A 164 43.98 -32.42 22.30
N LYS A 165 44.59 -33.59 22.42
CA LYS A 165 44.27 -34.77 21.59
C LYS A 165 42.78 -35.11 21.76
N ASN A 166 42.13 -35.55 20.69
CA ASN A 166 40.70 -35.90 20.61
C ASN A 166 39.72 -34.71 20.54
N GLY A 167 40.16 -33.54 20.07
CA GLY A 167 39.25 -32.41 19.82
C GLY A 167 38.75 -31.70 21.09
N VAL A 168 39.42 -31.92 22.23
CA VAL A 168 39.11 -31.22 23.48
C VAL A 168 39.81 -29.86 23.47
N ILE A 169 39.04 -28.79 23.68
CA ILE A 169 39.53 -27.42 23.78
C ILE A 169 39.49 -26.96 25.22
N LEU A 170 40.61 -26.44 25.71
CA LEU A 170 40.72 -25.84 27.02
C LEU A 170 40.92 -24.34 26.86
N THR A 171 40.14 -23.55 27.59
CA THR A 171 40.31 -22.11 27.66
C THR A 171 40.36 -21.65 29.11
N GLY A 172 41.37 -20.84 29.44
CA GLY A 172 41.48 -20.18 30.72
C GLY A 172 40.62 -18.93 30.72
N THR A 173 39.71 -18.82 31.67
CA THR A 173 38.85 -17.66 31.89
C THR A 173 39.19 -16.99 33.22
N THR A 174 38.61 -15.82 33.47
CA THR A 174 38.69 -15.14 34.78
C THR A 174 38.14 -15.98 35.93
N ASP A 175 37.25 -16.93 35.63
CA ASP A 175 36.55 -17.74 36.62
C ASP A 175 37.19 -19.13 36.81
N GLY A 176 38.18 -19.48 35.99
CA GLY A 176 38.90 -20.74 36.07
C GLY A 176 39.20 -21.35 34.71
N LEU A 177 39.25 -22.68 34.64
CA LEU A 177 39.52 -23.42 33.42
C LEU A 177 38.22 -23.99 32.86
N VAL A 178 37.92 -23.67 31.61
CA VAL A 178 36.82 -24.28 30.85
C VAL A 178 37.39 -25.36 29.95
N MET A 179 36.81 -26.55 30.00
CA MET A 179 37.14 -27.67 29.13
C MET A 179 35.91 -28.03 28.31
N TYR A 180 36.03 -27.92 26.99
CA TYR A 180 35.00 -28.26 26.04
C TYR A 180 35.40 -29.50 25.25
N ASP A 181 34.54 -30.52 25.24
CA ASP A 181 34.74 -31.78 24.53
C ASP A 181 33.67 -31.92 23.45
N GLN A 182 34.07 -31.69 22.19
CA GLN A 182 33.19 -31.75 21.04
C GLN A 182 32.57 -33.14 20.83
N SER A 183 33.29 -34.21 21.17
CA SER A 183 32.82 -35.59 20.98
C SER A 183 31.62 -35.94 21.87
N LYS A 184 31.45 -35.21 22.99
CA LYS A 184 30.36 -35.40 23.96
C LYS A 184 29.15 -34.51 23.69
N GLU A 185 29.20 -33.68 22.66
CA GLU A 185 28.11 -32.77 22.33
C GLU A 185 26.85 -33.55 21.92
N ARG A 186 25.77 -33.41 22.69
CA ARG A 186 24.49 -34.05 22.38
C ARG A 186 23.76 -33.25 21.30
N LYS A 187 23.82 -33.74 20.06
CA LYS A 187 23.00 -33.22 18.94
C LYS A 187 21.54 -33.65 19.10
N THR A 188 20.84 -33.05 20.06
CA THR A 188 19.41 -33.35 20.26
C THR A 188 18.61 -32.36 19.43
N LYS A 189 18.07 -32.82 18.30
CA LYS A 189 17.17 -32.00 17.49
C LYS A 189 15.84 -31.82 18.20
N LEU A 190 15.73 -30.75 18.98
CA LEU A 190 14.52 -30.40 19.71
C LEU A 190 14.08 -29.01 19.26
N ALA A 191 13.14 -29.01 18.31
CA ALA A 191 12.47 -27.79 17.89
C ALA A 191 11.75 -27.15 19.10
N PRO A 192 11.72 -25.81 19.16
CA PRO A 192 11.08 -25.10 20.28
C PRO A 192 9.58 -25.37 20.28
N LYS A 193 8.99 -25.56 21.47
CA LYS A 193 7.53 -25.72 21.57
C LYS A 193 6.85 -24.35 21.55
N LEU A 194 6.09 -24.06 20.49
CA LEU A 194 5.37 -22.79 20.33
C LEU A 194 4.12 -22.71 21.22
N ASN A 195 3.86 -21.50 21.72
CA ASN A 195 2.62 -21.14 22.39
C ASN A 195 2.27 -19.66 22.15
N ILE A 196 0.98 -19.34 22.13
CA ILE A 196 0.49 -17.95 22.12
C ILE A 196 0.27 -17.54 23.58
N SER A 197 0.87 -16.42 23.96
CA SER A 197 0.74 -15.85 25.30
C SER A 197 -0.53 -15.02 25.39
N GLU A 198 -0.74 -14.11 24.44
CA GLU A 198 -1.86 -13.18 24.46
C GLU A 198 -2.23 -12.72 23.04
N VAL A 199 -3.51 -12.43 22.83
CA VAL A 199 -4.04 -11.80 21.61
C VAL A 199 -4.93 -10.63 22.03
N LEU A 200 -4.55 -9.42 21.64
CA LEU A 200 -5.23 -8.17 21.95
C LEU A 200 -5.84 -7.58 20.69
N PHE A 201 -7.14 -7.25 20.74
CA PHE A 201 -7.82 -6.46 19.73
C PHE A 201 -8.21 -5.10 20.32
N SER A 202 -7.56 -4.03 19.86
CA SER A 202 -7.72 -2.67 20.38
C SER A 202 -7.62 -2.64 21.91
N ASP A 203 -6.51 -3.19 22.42
CA ASP A 203 -6.15 -3.30 23.84
C ASP A 203 -7.06 -4.20 24.69
N LYS A 204 -7.92 -5.01 24.06
CA LYS A 204 -8.79 -5.97 24.76
C LYS A 204 -8.36 -7.42 24.49
N PRO A 205 -8.10 -8.22 25.53
CA PRO A 205 -7.72 -9.61 25.37
C PRO A 205 -8.88 -10.45 24.85
N VAL A 206 -8.58 -11.33 23.90
CA VAL A 206 -9.53 -12.26 23.30
C VAL A 206 -9.05 -13.70 23.51
N ASN A 207 -9.99 -14.59 23.80
CA ASN A 207 -9.69 -16.01 23.94
C ASN A 207 -9.46 -16.67 22.57
N PHE A 208 -8.19 -16.88 22.23
CA PHE A 208 -7.74 -17.49 20.98
C PHE A 208 -7.92 -19.02 20.92
N LYS A 209 -8.31 -19.68 22.02
CA LYS A 209 -8.61 -21.13 22.01
C LYS A 209 -9.93 -21.45 21.32
N LYS A 210 -10.78 -20.44 21.11
CA LYS A 210 -12.02 -20.56 20.34
C LYS A 210 -11.86 -19.80 19.02
N PRO A 211 -12.60 -20.16 17.96
CA PRO A 211 -12.63 -19.39 16.72
C PRO A 211 -12.95 -17.92 17.04
N ILE A 212 -12.02 -17.01 16.70
CA ILE A 212 -12.18 -15.58 16.97
C ILE A 212 -13.13 -15.02 15.91
N GLN A 213 -14.33 -14.62 16.34
CA GLN A 213 -15.31 -13.94 15.49
C GLN A 213 -15.62 -12.56 16.08
N LEU A 214 -15.24 -11.52 15.35
CA LEU A 214 -15.40 -10.13 15.77
C LEU A 214 -16.43 -9.40 14.88
N PRO A 215 -17.19 -8.45 15.44
CA PRO A 215 -18.06 -7.59 14.65
C PRO A 215 -17.23 -6.68 13.74
N TYR A 216 -17.87 -6.12 12.71
CA TYR A 216 -17.24 -5.16 11.81
C TYR A 216 -16.75 -3.91 12.57
N LYS A 217 -15.43 -3.76 12.69
CA LYS A 217 -14.71 -2.54 13.11
C LYS A 217 -13.29 -2.61 12.55
N VAL A 218 -12.60 -1.48 12.58
CA VAL A 218 -11.15 -1.44 12.41
C VAL A 218 -10.50 -1.73 13.75
N TYR A 219 -9.62 -2.74 13.79
CA TYR A 219 -8.93 -3.14 15.00
C TYR A 219 -7.42 -2.92 14.90
N LYS A 220 -6.81 -2.64 16.05
CA LYS A 220 -5.36 -2.82 16.26
C LYS A 220 -5.14 -4.22 16.80
N LEU A 221 -4.31 -5.02 16.16
CA LEU A 221 -4.04 -6.40 16.58
C LEU A 221 -2.63 -6.50 17.13
N ASN A 222 -2.51 -6.91 18.40
CA ASN A 222 -1.23 -7.28 18.99
C ASN A 222 -1.27 -8.76 19.36
N ILE A 223 -0.27 -9.53 18.94
CA ILE A 223 -0.14 -10.95 19.24
C ILE A 223 1.20 -11.16 19.92
N SER A 224 1.16 -11.67 21.16
CA SER A 224 2.34 -12.05 21.92
C SER A 224 2.48 -13.58 21.93
N TYR A 225 3.68 -14.07 21.67
CA TYR A 225 3.97 -15.49 21.52
C TYR A 225 5.30 -15.87 22.17
N VAL A 226 5.49 -17.17 22.41
CA VAL A 226 6.71 -17.72 23.00
C VAL A 226 7.05 -19.08 22.40
N GLY A 227 8.30 -19.27 22.03
CA GLY A 227 8.90 -20.56 21.72
C GLY A 227 9.66 -21.06 22.93
N LEU A 228 9.22 -22.18 23.50
CA LEU A 228 9.84 -22.81 24.66
C LEU A 228 11.03 -23.66 24.20
N SER A 229 12.23 -23.14 24.44
CA SER A 229 13.50 -23.89 24.37
C SER A 229 14.16 -23.81 25.75
N TYR A 230 14.25 -24.94 26.47
CA TYR A 230 14.77 -24.95 27.84
C TYR A 230 16.29 -24.81 27.92
N SER A 231 17.01 -25.28 26.89
CA SER A 231 18.47 -25.17 26.81
C SER A 231 18.91 -23.74 26.56
N ASN A 232 18.26 -23.04 25.64
CA ASN A 232 18.56 -21.66 25.32
C ASN A 232 17.27 -20.88 24.94
N PRO A 233 16.57 -20.29 25.93
CA PRO A 233 15.35 -19.53 25.68
C PRO A 233 15.56 -18.19 24.94
N ALA A 234 16.77 -17.62 24.99
CA ALA A 234 17.07 -16.32 24.40
C ALA A 234 17.47 -16.42 22.93
N GLY A 235 18.03 -17.55 22.50
CA GLY A 235 18.42 -17.81 21.12
C GLY A 235 17.29 -18.32 20.21
N VAL A 236 16.03 -18.30 20.67
CA VAL A 236 14.89 -18.69 19.83
C VAL A 236 14.56 -17.56 18.86
N THR A 237 14.58 -17.88 17.57
CA THR A 237 14.22 -16.98 16.48
C THR A 237 12.82 -17.29 15.97
N TYR A 238 12.13 -16.28 15.46
CA TYR A 238 10.74 -16.36 14.99
C TYR A 238 10.58 -15.82 13.58
N GLN A 239 9.63 -16.42 12.87
CA GLN A 239 9.04 -15.86 11.65
C GLN A 239 7.53 -16.00 11.73
N TYR A 240 6.80 -14.98 11.29
CA TYR A 240 5.35 -14.98 11.32
C TYR A 240 4.78 -14.45 10.00
N MET A 241 3.51 -14.75 9.78
CA MET A 241 2.72 -14.25 8.66
C MET A 241 1.24 -14.22 9.06
N LEU A 242 0.55 -13.12 8.76
CA LEU A 242 -0.90 -13.04 8.85
C LEU A 242 -1.48 -13.21 7.45
N ASP A 243 -1.84 -14.45 7.12
CA ASP A 243 -2.48 -14.79 5.84
C ASP A 243 -3.78 -13.98 5.68
N GLY A 244 -3.96 -13.37 4.51
CA GLY A 244 -5.01 -12.37 4.22
C GLY A 244 -4.63 -10.91 4.52
N TYR A 245 -3.46 -10.66 5.13
CA TYR A 245 -2.91 -9.31 5.37
C TYR A 245 -1.49 -9.17 4.80
N ASP A 246 -0.60 -10.11 5.15
CA ASP A 246 0.79 -10.15 4.67
C ASP A 246 0.89 -10.90 3.33
N LEU A 247 1.81 -10.46 2.45
CA LEU A 247 2.10 -11.14 1.17
C LEU A 247 3.22 -12.18 1.29
N GLU A 248 4.15 -11.95 2.21
CA GLU A 248 5.34 -12.78 2.42
C GLU A 248 5.60 -12.96 3.92
N TRP A 249 6.48 -13.90 4.27
CA TRP A 249 6.92 -14.12 5.64
C TRP A 249 7.70 -12.93 6.18
N SER A 250 7.59 -12.68 7.49
CA SER A 250 8.42 -11.71 8.16
C SER A 250 9.92 -12.06 8.05
N LYS A 251 10.78 -11.04 8.15
CA LYS A 251 12.20 -11.26 8.45
C LYS A 251 12.33 -12.05 9.75
N ILE A 252 13.42 -12.80 9.87
CA ILE A 252 13.75 -13.52 11.10
C ILE A 252 13.95 -12.48 12.22
N THR A 253 13.27 -12.69 13.35
CA THR A 253 13.28 -11.76 14.49
C THR A 253 13.37 -12.51 15.81
N ASN A 254 13.91 -11.83 16.83
CA ASN A 254 13.88 -12.30 18.22
C ASN A 254 12.72 -11.68 19.02
N SER A 255 11.91 -10.81 18.38
CA SER A 255 10.72 -10.23 19.00
C SER A 255 9.71 -11.32 19.33
N ARG A 256 9.07 -11.18 20.50
CA ARG A 256 8.01 -12.07 21.00
C ARG A 256 6.62 -11.48 20.81
N GLU A 257 6.53 -10.36 20.11
CA GLU A 257 5.28 -9.68 19.80
C GLU A 257 5.27 -9.18 18.36
N VAL A 258 4.06 -9.09 17.80
CA VAL A 258 3.78 -8.49 16.50
C VAL A 258 2.58 -7.57 16.61
N TYR A 259 2.69 -6.40 15.99
CA TYR A 259 1.67 -5.37 15.98
C TYR A 259 1.20 -5.06 14.56
N TYR A 260 -0.10 -5.24 14.32
CA TYR A 260 -0.80 -4.84 13.11
C TYR A 260 -1.69 -3.63 13.41
N PRO A 261 -1.38 -2.45 12.84
CA PRO A 261 -2.04 -1.20 13.22
C PRO A 261 -3.49 -1.10 12.74
N LYS A 262 -3.85 -1.82 11.66
CA LYS A 262 -5.14 -1.66 10.99
C LYS A 262 -5.59 -2.97 10.35
N VAL A 263 -6.42 -3.73 11.06
CA VAL A 263 -7.06 -4.95 10.54
C VAL A 263 -8.55 -4.67 10.31
N GLU A 264 -9.02 -4.90 9.08
CA GLU A 264 -10.39 -4.63 8.62
C GLU A 264 -11.22 -5.93 8.53
N ASP A 265 -12.34 -5.91 7.79
CA ASP A 265 -13.14 -7.11 7.55
C ASP A 265 -12.41 -8.12 6.67
N GLY A 266 -12.50 -9.40 7.05
CA GLY A 266 -11.81 -10.47 6.34
C GLY A 266 -11.68 -11.73 7.17
N ASN A 267 -11.16 -12.77 6.50
CA ASN A 267 -10.74 -14.01 7.12
C ASN A 267 -9.21 -14.02 7.12
N TYR A 268 -8.62 -14.10 8.31
CA TYR A 268 -7.19 -14.09 8.48
C TYR A 268 -6.73 -15.37 9.20
N THR A 269 -5.54 -15.85 8.85
CA THR A 269 -4.88 -16.95 9.59
C THR A 269 -3.51 -16.48 10.03
N PHE A 270 -3.29 -16.40 11.34
CA PHE A 270 -1.96 -16.12 11.86
C PHE A 270 -1.15 -17.40 11.89
N ILE A 271 0.04 -17.37 11.30
CA ILE A 271 0.96 -18.50 11.15
C ILE A 271 2.29 -18.11 11.80
N LEU A 272 2.78 -18.93 12.72
CA LEU A 272 4.03 -18.71 13.45
C LEU A 272 4.98 -19.91 13.31
N LYS A 273 6.23 -19.62 12.98
CA LYS A 273 7.35 -20.56 13.00
C LYS A 273 8.41 -20.06 13.99
N ALA A 274 9.08 -21.00 14.61
CA ALA A 274 10.25 -20.71 15.43
C ALA A 274 11.34 -21.76 15.21
N CYS A 275 12.58 -21.32 15.37
CA CYS A 275 13.76 -22.16 15.34
C CYS A 275 14.56 -21.94 16.63
N ASN A 276 15.17 -23.01 17.15
CA ASN A 276 16.08 -22.89 18.29
C ASN A 276 17.43 -22.28 17.84
N ALA A 277 18.33 -22.07 18.79
CA ALA A 277 19.66 -21.52 18.52
C ALA A 277 20.55 -22.46 17.66
N ASP A 278 20.23 -23.75 17.64
CA ASP A 278 20.93 -24.76 16.84
C ASP A 278 20.35 -24.89 15.42
N GLY A 279 19.36 -24.07 15.05
CA GLY A 279 18.74 -24.06 13.72
C GLY A 279 17.61 -25.08 13.51
N ASP A 280 17.23 -25.86 14.53
CA ASP A 280 16.09 -26.76 14.42
C ASP A 280 14.78 -25.97 14.51
N CYS A 281 14.06 -25.96 13.39
CA CYS A 281 12.77 -25.30 13.26
C CYS A 281 11.61 -26.26 13.55
N VAL A 282 10.47 -25.69 13.94
CA VAL A 282 9.22 -26.45 14.07
C VAL A 282 8.75 -26.98 12.70
N ASP A 283 8.44 -28.27 12.62
CA ASP A 283 7.89 -28.89 11.40
C ASP A 283 6.49 -28.37 11.07
N LYS A 284 5.67 -28.21 12.12
CA LYS A 284 4.29 -27.72 12.02
C LYS A 284 4.22 -26.32 12.62
N PRO A 285 3.91 -25.28 11.82
CA PRO A 285 3.71 -23.95 12.36
C PRO A 285 2.51 -23.93 13.32
N LEU A 286 2.54 -22.98 14.25
CA LEU A 286 1.38 -22.69 15.09
C LEU A 286 0.45 -21.79 14.29
N GLU A 287 -0.82 -22.20 14.18
CA GLU A 287 -1.83 -21.49 13.38
C GLU A 287 -3.11 -21.24 14.17
N PHE A 288 -3.71 -20.07 14.01
CA PHE A 288 -5.08 -19.81 14.47
C PHE A 288 -5.81 -18.81 13.56
N LYS A 289 -7.15 -18.95 13.50
CA LYS A 289 -8.02 -18.20 12.59
C LYS A 289 -8.70 -17.02 13.27
N ILE A 290 -8.75 -15.91 12.56
CA ILE A 290 -9.42 -14.66 12.95
C ILE A 290 -10.44 -14.32 11.87
N ILE A 291 -11.69 -14.09 12.26
CA ILE A 291 -12.77 -13.72 11.34
C ILE A 291 -13.35 -12.39 11.80
N ILE A 292 -13.23 -11.35 10.98
CA ILE A 292 -13.87 -10.04 11.21
C ILE A 292 -15.02 -9.92 10.22
N LYS A 293 -16.25 -9.81 10.74
CA LYS A 293 -17.45 -9.75 9.90
C LYS A 293 -17.42 -8.55 8.96
N PRO A 294 -17.87 -8.70 7.70
CA PRO A 294 -18.02 -7.58 6.79
C PRO A 294 -19.12 -6.61 7.27
N PRO A 295 -19.04 -5.33 6.88
CA PRO A 295 -20.09 -4.38 7.16
C PRO A 295 -21.38 -4.74 6.42
N PHE A 296 -22.52 -4.31 6.94
CA PHE A 296 -23.82 -4.66 6.36
C PHE A 296 -23.95 -4.24 4.89
N TRP A 297 -23.32 -3.15 4.45
CA TRP A 297 -23.37 -2.71 3.05
C TRP A 297 -22.57 -3.57 2.07
N LYS A 298 -21.62 -4.39 2.54
CA LYS A 298 -20.92 -5.39 1.71
C LYS A 298 -21.66 -6.73 1.66
N THR A 299 -22.78 -6.88 2.37
CA THR A 299 -23.54 -8.14 2.39
C THR A 299 -24.49 -8.24 1.18
N TRP A 300 -24.68 -9.46 0.68
CA TRP A 300 -25.49 -9.73 -0.51
C TRP A 300 -26.92 -9.20 -0.43
N TRP A 301 -27.60 -9.35 0.71
CA TRP A 301 -28.98 -8.88 0.86
C TRP A 301 -29.07 -7.35 0.74
N PHE A 302 -28.09 -6.62 1.26
CA PHE A 302 -28.07 -5.15 1.16
C PHE A 302 -27.77 -4.71 -0.27
N ILE A 303 -26.84 -5.38 -0.96
CA ILE A 303 -26.55 -5.12 -2.38
C ILE A 303 -27.82 -5.35 -3.23
N ILE A 304 -28.53 -6.45 -3.01
CA ILE A 304 -29.80 -6.74 -3.69
C ILE A 304 -30.85 -5.67 -3.37
N LEU A 305 -30.99 -5.29 -2.09
CA LEU A 305 -31.91 -4.22 -1.67
C LEU A 305 -31.56 -2.89 -2.36
N ALA A 306 -30.28 -2.52 -2.43
CA ALA A 306 -29.81 -1.31 -3.08
C ALA A 306 -30.10 -1.33 -4.60
N ILE A 307 -29.92 -2.47 -5.26
CA ILE A 307 -30.29 -2.64 -6.68
C ILE A 307 -31.80 -2.49 -6.86
N LEU A 308 -32.60 -3.09 -5.96
CA LEU A 308 -34.06 -3.01 -6.01
C LEU A 308 -34.57 -1.58 -5.74
N THR A 309 -33.97 -0.85 -4.82
CA THR A 309 -34.35 0.56 -4.56
C THR A 309 -34.01 1.44 -5.76
N VAL A 310 -32.84 1.27 -6.39
CA VAL A 310 -32.49 1.98 -7.63
C VAL A 310 -33.46 1.63 -8.75
N ALA A 311 -33.78 0.34 -8.95
CA ALA A 311 -34.75 -0.09 -9.96
C ALA A 311 -36.15 0.46 -9.70
N ALA A 312 -36.60 0.47 -8.43
CA ALA A 312 -37.86 1.06 -8.03
C ALA A 312 -37.88 2.58 -8.26
N SER A 313 -36.81 3.30 -7.92
CA SER A 313 -36.68 4.74 -8.18
C SER A 313 -36.74 5.05 -9.68
N ILE A 314 -36.08 4.25 -10.53
CA ILE A 314 -36.16 4.39 -11.99
C ILE A 314 -37.59 4.12 -12.46
N TYR A 315 -38.23 3.05 -11.97
CA TYR A 315 -39.61 2.72 -12.31
C TYR A 315 -40.59 3.83 -11.91
N PHE A 316 -40.50 4.34 -10.68
CA PHE A 316 -41.32 5.44 -10.19
C PHE A 316 -41.07 6.73 -10.97
N TYR A 317 -39.82 7.01 -11.34
CA TYR A 317 -39.49 8.16 -12.18
C TYR A 317 -40.11 8.05 -13.58
N ILE A 318 -40.02 6.88 -14.22
CA ILE A 318 -40.68 6.61 -15.51
C ILE A 318 -42.20 6.77 -15.37
N LYS A 319 -42.80 6.20 -14.33
CA LYS A 319 -44.25 6.29 -14.10
C LYS A 319 -44.72 7.72 -13.82
N TYR A 320 -43.94 8.48 -13.05
CA TYR A 320 -44.19 9.89 -12.80
C TYR A 320 -44.12 10.71 -14.09
N ARG A 321 -43.10 10.48 -14.92
CA ARG A 321 -42.95 11.11 -16.23
C ARG A 321 -44.14 10.79 -17.14
N GLU A 322 -44.57 9.54 -17.23
CA GLU A 322 -45.75 9.12 -18.00
C GLU A 322 -47.03 9.85 -17.54
N ARG A 323 -47.27 9.90 -16.22
CA ARG A 323 -48.44 10.60 -15.67
C ARG A 323 -48.42 12.09 -15.98
N LYS A 324 -47.26 12.74 -15.84
CA LYS A 324 -47.11 14.16 -16.18
C LYS A 324 -47.33 14.41 -17.68
N GLN A 325 -46.86 13.50 -18.53
CA GLN A 325 -47.06 13.60 -19.98
C GLN A 325 -48.54 13.42 -20.37
N LYS A 326 -49.24 12.46 -19.75
CA LYS A 326 -50.70 12.29 -19.95
C LYS A 326 -51.51 13.49 -19.46
N ALA A 327 -51.21 14.00 -18.27
CA ALA A 327 -51.90 15.19 -17.74
C ALA A 327 -51.69 16.43 -18.61
N LEU A 328 -50.47 16.60 -19.17
CA LEU A 328 -50.19 17.66 -20.12
C LEU A 328 -50.97 17.48 -21.43
N GLN A 329 -51.09 16.25 -21.92
CA GLN A 329 -51.87 15.94 -23.12
C GLN A 329 -53.37 16.22 -22.92
N GLU A 330 -53.96 15.78 -21.80
CA GLU A 330 -55.36 16.07 -21.46
C GLU A 330 -55.61 17.58 -21.30
N TYR A 331 -54.68 18.29 -20.66
CA TYR A 331 -54.76 19.76 -20.55
C TYR A 331 -54.75 20.43 -21.93
N LEU A 332 -53.83 20.02 -22.82
CA LEU A 332 -53.75 20.52 -24.19
C LEU A 332 -55.00 20.21 -25.01
N GLU A 333 -55.57 19.00 -24.89
CA GLU A 333 -56.81 18.61 -25.56
C GLU A 333 -58.00 19.46 -25.07
N ASN A 334 -58.12 19.68 -23.76
CA ASN A 334 -59.16 20.53 -23.18
C ASN A 334 -59.03 21.99 -23.64
N GLU A 335 -57.80 22.53 -23.65
CA GLU A 335 -57.52 23.88 -24.14
C GLU A 335 -57.84 24.03 -25.63
N LEU A 336 -57.39 23.07 -26.45
CA LEU A 336 -57.73 23.03 -27.89
C LEU A 336 -59.24 22.99 -28.11
N THR A 337 -59.97 22.20 -27.31
CA THR A 337 -61.42 22.08 -27.43
C THR A 337 -62.11 23.39 -27.03
N SER A 338 -61.67 24.04 -25.96
CA SER A 338 -62.17 25.35 -25.53
C SER A 338 -61.93 26.42 -26.60
N ARG A 339 -60.71 26.49 -27.15
CA ARG A 339 -60.36 27.41 -28.24
C ARG A 339 -61.12 27.14 -29.53
N THR A 340 -61.29 25.87 -29.88
CA THR A 340 -62.09 25.48 -31.05
C THR A 340 -63.55 25.89 -30.85
N LYS A 341 -64.11 25.72 -29.64
CA LYS A 341 -65.46 26.16 -29.30
C LYS A 341 -65.61 27.69 -29.38
N GLU A 342 -64.69 28.45 -28.79
CA GLU A 342 -64.67 29.92 -28.90
C GLU A 342 -64.63 30.38 -30.36
N VAL A 343 -63.79 29.74 -31.19
CA VAL A 343 -63.67 30.07 -32.62
C VAL A 343 -64.96 29.75 -33.38
N VAL A 344 -65.61 28.62 -33.08
CA VAL A 344 -66.90 28.25 -33.69
C VAL A 344 -68.00 29.24 -33.27
N GLU A 345 -68.11 29.60 -31.98
CA GLU A 345 -69.07 30.59 -31.50
C GLU A 345 -68.85 31.97 -32.13
N GLN A 346 -67.59 32.41 -32.28
CA GLN A 346 -67.25 33.64 -33.00
C GLN A 346 -67.68 33.57 -34.46
N LYS A 347 -67.47 32.43 -35.13
CA LYS A 347 -67.88 32.23 -36.52
C LYS A 347 -69.40 32.27 -36.67
N GLU A 348 -70.15 31.59 -35.82
CA GLU A 348 -71.62 31.60 -35.82
C GLU A 348 -72.17 33.01 -35.57
N MET A 349 -71.62 33.74 -34.60
CA MET A 349 -72.00 35.14 -34.35
C MET A 349 -71.73 36.03 -35.57
N LEU A 350 -70.63 35.78 -36.29
CA LEU A 350 -70.29 36.48 -37.53
C LEU A 350 -71.28 36.15 -38.66
N GLU A 351 -71.69 34.89 -38.80
CA GLU A 351 -72.68 34.46 -39.79
C GLU A 351 -74.05 35.11 -39.53
N VAL A 352 -74.50 35.17 -38.27
CA VAL A 352 -75.75 35.85 -37.89
C VAL A 352 -75.66 37.34 -38.19
N LYS A 353 -74.58 38.02 -37.78
CA LYS A 353 -74.38 39.45 -38.09
C LYS A 353 -74.40 39.72 -39.59
N ASN A 354 -73.75 38.88 -40.40
CA ASN A 354 -73.75 39.02 -41.85
C ASN A 354 -75.16 38.86 -42.44
N ARG A 355 -75.95 37.90 -41.92
CA ARG A 355 -77.34 37.71 -42.34
C ARG A 355 -78.21 38.91 -42.00
N ASP A 356 -78.14 39.43 -40.76
CA ASP A 356 -78.93 40.58 -40.32
C ASP A 356 -78.59 41.86 -41.11
N ILE A 357 -77.30 42.07 -41.42
CA ILE A 357 -76.85 43.17 -42.29
C ILE A 357 -77.43 43.00 -43.70
N THR A 358 -77.36 41.79 -44.25
CA THR A 358 -77.89 41.50 -45.60
C THR A 358 -79.40 41.74 -45.68
N ASP A 359 -80.16 41.28 -44.67
CA ASP A 359 -81.61 41.49 -44.58
C ASP A 359 -81.96 42.98 -44.42
N SER A 360 -81.20 43.72 -43.61
CA SER A 360 -81.37 45.17 -43.43
C SER A 360 -81.12 45.96 -44.72
N ILE A 361 -80.11 45.56 -45.50
CA ILE A 361 -79.79 46.17 -46.79
C ILE A 361 -80.90 45.90 -47.82
N ASN A 362 -81.36 44.65 -47.94
CA ASN A 362 -82.45 44.28 -48.85
C ASN A 362 -83.75 45.01 -48.50
N TYR A 363 -84.04 45.20 -47.21
CA TYR A 363 -85.19 45.97 -46.75
C TYR A 363 -85.11 47.43 -47.17
N ALA A 364 -83.97 48.09 -46.96
CA ALA A 364 -83.75 49.47 -47.36
C ALA A 364 -83.84 49.66 -48.89
N GLN A 365 -83.36 48.69 -49.69
CA GLN A 365 -83.50 48.70 -51.15
C GLN A 365 -84.96 48.66 -51.59
N ARG A 366 -85.80 47.82 -50.95
CA ARG A 366 -87.24 47.75 -51.27
C ARG A 366 -87.97 49.05 -50.97
N ILE A 367 -87.65 49.70 -49.86
CA ILE A 367 -88.21 51.02 -49.52
C ILE A 367 -87.82 52.03 -50.61
N GLN A 368 -86.54 52.09 -50.96
CA GLN A 368 -86.04 53.03 -51.95
C GLN A 368 -86.72 52.86 -53.31
N GLN A 369 -86.81 51.63 -53.83
CA GLN A 369 -87.47 51.37 -55.11
C GLN A 369 -88.96 51.72 -55.11
N SER A 370 -89.61 51.65 -53.94
CA SER A 370 -91.04 52.00 -53.81
C SER A 370 -91.29 53.51 -53.79
N ILE A 371 -90.29 54.31 -53.39
CA ILE A 371 -90.38 55.77 -53.36
C ILE A 371 -90.04 56.36 -54.73
N LEU A 372 -89.15 55.74 -55.51
CA LEU A 372 -88.78 56.28 -56.82
C LEU A 372 -89.95 56.13 -57.81
N PRO A 373 -90.31 57.19 -58.57
CA PRO A 373 -91.40 57.12 -59.53
C PRO A 373 -91.05 56.16 -60.67
N SER A 374 -92.06 55.39 -61.11
CA SER A 374 -91.93 54.39 -62.18
C SER A 374 -91.34 54.98 -63.44
N VAL A 375 -90.44 54.30 -64.15
CA VAL A 375 -89.86 54.81 -65.40
C VAL A 375 -90.90 54.91 -66.53
N THR A 376 -92.07 54.27 -66.40
CA THR A 376 -93.12 54.30 -67.42
C THR A 376 -93.73 55.70 -67.62
N THR A 377 -93.97 56.45 -66.54
CA THR A 377 -94.70 57.73 -66.63
C THR A 377 -93.84 58.86 -67.24
N ILE A 378 -92.50 58.76 -67.24
CA ILE A 378 -91.61 59.72 -67.91
C ILE A 378 -91.60 59.47 -69.42
N ASN A 379 -91.60 58.21 -69.83
CA ASN A 379 -91.59 57.81 -71.24
C ASN A 379 -92.89 58.21 -71.96
N GLU A 380 -94.01 58.25 -71.26
CA GLU A 380 -95.29 58.72 -71.82
C GLU A 380 -95.26 60.21 -72.18
N ASN A 381 -94.52 61.02 -71.42
CA ASN A 381 -94.48 62.47 -71.59
C ASN A 381 -93.26 62.94 -72.39
N PHE A 382 -92.15 62.22 -72.35
CA PHE A 382 -90.91 62.52 -73.06
C PHE A 382 -90.48 61.32 -73.90
N THR A 383 -90.94 61.29 -75.15
CA THR A 383 -90.58 60.25 -76.12
C THR A 383 -89.08 60.34 -76.45
N GLY A 384 -88.33 59.28 -76.11
CA GLY A 384 -86.87 59.22 -76.23
C GLY A 384 -86.08 59.49 -74.94
N SER A 385 -86.74 59.62 -73.78
CA SER A 385 -86.08 59.78 -72.48
C SER A 385 -85.66 58.44 -71.85
N PHE A 386 -84.68 58.46 -70.93
CA PHE A 386 -84.30 57.32 -70.09
C PHE A 386 -83.84 57.81 -68.72
N VAL A 387 -83.99 56.96 -67.69
CA VAL A 387 -83.45 57.20 -66.35
C VAL A 387 -82.28 56.25 -66.13
N TYR A 388 -81.10 56.80 -65.87
CA TYR A 388 -79.91 56.02 -65.52
C TYR A 388 -79.61 56.20 -64.03
N TYR A 389 -79.86 55.16 -63.24
CA TYR A 389 -79.70 55.17 -61.78
C TYR A 389 -78.73 54.06 -61.36
N GLN A 390 -77.53 54.44 -60.92
CA GLN A 390 -76.45 53.50 -60.58
C GLN A 390 -75.88 53.81 -59.19
N PRO A 391 -76.45 53.23 -58.12
CA PRO A 391 -75.89 53.31 -56.76
C PRO A 391 -74.47 52.72 -56.66
N ARG A 392 -73.63 53.27 -55.79
CA ARG A 392 -72.32 52.66 -55.43
C ARG A 392 -72.49 51.39 -54.59
N ASP A 393 -73.44 51.43 -53.66
CA ASP A 393 -73.82 50.31 -52.78
C ASP A 393 -75.29 49.91 -53.05
N ILE A 394 -75.77 48.84 -52.41
CA ILE A 394 -77.10 48.25 -52.69
C ILE A 394 -78.28 49.24 -52.51
N VAL A 395 -78.09 50.30 -51.70
CA VAL A 395 -79.03 51.40 -51.48
C VAL A 395 -78.25 52.71 -51.61
N SER A 396 -78.75 53.67 -52.41
CA SER A 396 -78.17 55.02 -52.51
C SER A 396 -79.01 56.02 -51.69
N GLY A 397 -78.48 57.18 -51.34
CA GLY A 397 -79.31 58.29 -50.80
C GLY A 397 -79.77 59.28 -51.88
N ASP A 398 -79.51 58.99 -53.15
CA ASP A 398 -79.95 59.84 -54.26
C ASP A 398 -81.37 59.50 -54.65
N PHE A 399 -82.19 60.52 -54.88
CA PHE A 399 -83.57 60.36 -55.32
C PHE A 399 -83.86 61.23 -56.53
N TYR A 400 -84.78 60.76 -57.36
CA TYR A 400 -85.36 61.59 -58.42
C TYR A 400 -86.87 61.53 -58.32
N TRP A 401 -87.53 62.63 -58.68
CA TRP A 401 -88.97 62.76 -58.73
C TRP A 401 -89.37 63.53 -59.98
N TYR A 402 -90.53 63.23 -60.55
CA TYR A 402 -91.06 64.02 -61.65
C TYR A 402 -92.58 64.04 -61.61
N GLU A 403 -93.17 65.21 -61.93
CA GLU A 403 -94.61 65.41 -61.86
C GLU A 403 -95.08 66.47 -62.87
N ARG A 404 -96.26 66.25 -63.47
CA ARG A 404 -96.87 67.18 -64.44
C ARG A 404 -97.76 68.17 -63.68
N ILE A 405 -97.40 69.45 -63.70
CA ILE A 405 -98.17 70.49 -62.99
C ILE A 405 -99.37 70.94 -63.84
N ASN A 406 -99.20 71.07 -65.14
CA ASN A 406 -100.24 71.47 -66.10
C ASN A 406 -99.80 71.20 -67.54
N ASP A 407 -100.67 71.45 -68.52
CA ASP A 407 -100.50 70.96 -69.89
C ASP A 407 -99.16 71.32 -70.54
N ASN A 408 -98.57 72.47 -70.17
CA ASN A 408 -97.32 72.98 -70.72
C ASN A 408 -96.16 73.09 -69.69
N LYS A 409 -96.25 72.51 -68.49
CA LYS A 409 -95.14 72.54 -67.50
C LYS A 409 -94.96 71.21 -66.76
N PHE A 410 -93.70 70.80 -66.65
CA PHE A 410 -93.26 69.64 -65.88
C PHE A 410 -92.24 70.07 -64.82
N LEU A 411 -92.30 69.41 -63.67
CA LEU A 411 -91.30 69.50 -62.63
C LEU A 411 -90.49 68.21 -62.62
N ILE A 412 -89.17 68.34 -62.69
CA ILE A 412 -88.23 67.23 -62.51
C ILE A 412 -87.29 67.63 -61.39
N VAL A 413 -87.14 66.76 -60.41
CA VAL A 413 -86.26 66.94 -59.26
C VAL A 413 -85.27 65.78 -59.28
N CYS A 414 -83.99 66.09 -59.25
CA CYS A 414 -82.93 65.13 -58.95
C CYS A 414 -82.21 65.66 -57.71
N ALA A 415 -82.23 64.90 -56.63
CA ALA A 415 -81.71 65.28 -55.33
C ALA A 415 -80.70 64.25 -54.84
N ASP A 416 -79.45 64.68 -54.66
CA ASP A 416 -78.44 63.93 -53.90
C ASP A 416 -78.64 64.26 -52.42
N SER A 417 -78.98 63.24 -51.63
CA SER A 417 -79.20 63.40 -50.18
C SER A 417 -78.06 62.79 -49.34
N THR A 418 -76.97 62.37 -49.98
CA THR A 418 -75.79 61.80 -49.29
C THR A 418 -74.72 62.82 -48.94
N GLY A 419 -74.87 64.06 -49.39
CA GLY A 419 -74.04 65.18 -48.94
C GLY A 419 -72.61 65.15 -49.49
N HIS A 420 -72.41 64.57 -50.67
CA HIS A 420 -71.16 64.62 -51.40
C HIS A 420 -71.18 65.61 -52.56
#